data_AF-A0A3N1XYR2-F1
#
_entry.id   AF-A0A3N1XYR2-F1
#
_cell.length_a   1.000
_cell.length_b   1.000
_cell.length_c   1.000
_cell.angle_alpha   90.00
_cell.angle_beta   90.00
_cell.angle_gamma   90.00
#
_symmetry.space_group_name_H-M   'P 1'
#
loop_
_entity.id
_entity.type
_entity.pdbx_description
1 polymer ?
#
loop_
_entity_poly.entity_id
_entity_poly.type
_entity_poly.pdbx_seq_one_letter_code
_entity_poly.pdbx_strand_id
1 'polypeptide(L)'
;MKIKHLEKHWIRKGLLITAIFILFFIIYYNVDYFLSKDEPKESEIMEESDFTYITKQVIDYENDNGKDRNVWETKHSILDSVSFLYKNNKYERDVAGGGIEPIVAFSPETYPETYSFKEQLTESKISGIIYELDLKASERYVASLLNHGYSMRRKILTSVYAEVYLQDAGGDVFRIFCLSDKMLMAQLDEDAPMPSAESYFK
;
A
#
# COMPACT_ATOMS: atom_id res chain seq x y z
N MET A 1 -72.57 -21.88 26.20
CA MET A 1 -71.42 -22.14 25.30
C MET A 1 -70.75 -20.82 24.87
N LYS A 2 -70.15 -20.04 25.80
CA LYS A 2 -69.47 -18.76 25.51
C LYS A 2 -68.05 -18.64 26.11
N ILE A 3 -67.68 -19.56 27.02
CA ILE A 3 -66.41 -19.50 27.78
C ILE A 3 -65.20 -19.88 26.91
N LYS A 4 -65.31 -20.89 26.04
CA LYS A 4 -64.22 -21.34 25.15
C LYS A 4 -63.74 -20.28 24.15
N HIS A 5 -64.59 -19.29 23.81
CA HIS A 5 -64.24 -18.25 22.84
C HIS A 5 -63.45 -17.09 23.46
N LEU A 6 -63.64 -16.85 24.76
CA LEU A 6 -62.86 -15.88 25.53
C LEU A 6 -61.45 -16.39 25.80
N GLU A 7 -61.28 -17.65 26.19
CA GLU A 7 -59.96 -18.26 26.45
C GLU A 7 -59.05 -18.21 25.22
N LYS A 8 -59.58 -18.51 24.02
CA LYS A 8 -58.81 -18.47 22.77
C LYS A 8 -58.37 -17.05 22.39
N HIS A 9 -59.13 -16.03 22.81
CA HIS A 9 -58.76 -14.63 22.59
C HIS A 9 -57.62 -14.19 23.53
N TRP A 10 -57.68 -14.58 24.80
CA TRP A 10 -56.64 -14.27 25.78
C TRP A 10 -55.32 -14.98 25.46
N ILE A 11 -55.37 -16.23 25.00
CA ILE A 11 -54.18 -16.98 24.56
C ILE A 11 -53.52 -16.32 23.35
N ARG A 12 -54.30 -15.85 22.36
CA ARG A 12 -53.76 -15.14 21.18
C ARG A 12 -53.13 -13.79 21.52
N LYS A 13 -53.74 -13.03 22.45
CA LYS A 13 -53.16 -11.76 22.94
C LYS A 13 -51.88 -11.99 23.75
N GLY A 14 -51.83 -13.04 24.57
CA GLY A 14 -50.63 -13.44 25.30
C GLY A 14 -49.47 -13.78 24.36
N LEU A 15 -49.72 -14.61 23.33
CA LEU A 15 -48.71 -14.97 22.32
C LEU A 15 -48.15 -13.75 21.57
N LEU A 16 -48.99 -12.78 21.24
CA LEU A 16 -48.57 -11.55 20.57
C LEU A 16 -47.63 -10.71 21.47
N ILE A 17 -47.98 -10.57 22.75
CA ILE A 17 -47.17 -9.82 23.72
C ILE A 17 -45.81 -10.51 23.91
N THR A 18 -45.79 -11.84 24.07
CA THR A 18 -44.54 -12.59 24.21
C THR A 18 -43.65 -12.45 22.96
N ALA A 19 -44.23 -12.48 21.75
CA ALA A 19 -43.47 -12.27 20.51
C ALA A 19 -42.85 -10.87 20.43
N ILE A 20 -43.57 -9.84 20.88
CA ILE A 20 -43.05 -8.46 20.93
C ILE A 20 -41.89 -8.35 21.94
N PHE A 21 -42.01 -8.99 23.11
CA PHE A 21 -40.93 -9.01 24.11
C PHE A 21 -39.68 -9.73 23.57
N ILE A 22 -39.84 -10.85 22.87
CA ILE A 22 -38.71 -11.57 22.25
C ILE A 22 -38.06 -10.67 21.17
N LEU A 23 -38.84 -9.99 20.35
CA LEU A 23 -38.30 -9.08 19.32
C LEU A 23 -37.52 -7.93 19.96
N PHE A 24 -38.04 -7.31 21.02
CA PHE A 24 -37.34 -6.28 21.77
C PHE A 24 -36.05 -6.80 22.41
N PHE A 25 -36.07 -8.03 22.94
CA PHE A 25 -34.89 -8.65 23.52
C PHE A 25 -33.81 -8.94 22.47
N ILE A 26 -34.21 -9.38 21.27
CA ILE A 26 -33.30 -9.57 20.13
C ILE A 26 -32.71 -8.22 19.69
N ILE A 27 -33.52 -7.17 19.56
CA ILE A 27 -33.04 -5.83 19.19
C ILE A 27 -32.08 -5.31 20.27
N TYR A 28 -32.45 -5.41 21.56
CA TYR A 28 -31.63 -4.99 22.68
C TYR A 28 -30.28 -5.71 22.69
N TYR A 29 -30.27 -7.05 22.56
CA TYR A 29 -29.02 -7.81 22.49
C TYR A 29 -28.20 -7.53 21.23
N ASN A 30 -28.82 -7.29 20.07
CA ASN A 30 -28.07 -6.92 18.87
C ASN A 30 -27.52 -5.49 18.94
N VAL A 31 -28.23 -4.56 19.60
CA VAL A 31 -27.77 -3.20 19.85
C VAL A 31 -26.63 -3.20 20.87
N ASP A 32 -26.75 -3.93 21.98
CA ASP A 32 -25.64 -4.10 22.93
C ASP A 32 -24.46 -4.85 22.29
N TYR A 33 -24.70 -5.81 21.39
CA TYR A 33 -23.63 -6.48 20.63
C TYR A 33 -22.94 -5.54 19.62
N PHE A 34 -23.69 -4.60 19.03
CA PHE A 34 -23.12 -3.56 18.15
C PHE A 34 -22.39 -2.47 18.96
N LEU A 35 -22.91 -2.07 20.11
CA LEU A 35 -22.32 -1.02 20.95
C LEU A 35 -21.13 -1.52 21.79
N SER A 36 -21.09 -2.80 22.18
CA SER A 36 -19.94 -3.41 22.87
C SER A 36 -18.78 -3.77 21.95
N LYS A 37 -18.98 -3.71 20.62
CA LYS A 37 -17.88 -3.81 19.65
C LYS A 37 -17.06 -2.53 19.50
N ASP A 38 -17.58 -1.42 20.00
CA ASP A 38 -16.95 -0.09 19.97
C ASP A 38 -16.50 0.37 21.38
N GLU A 39 -16.35 -0.53 22.35
CA GLU A 39 -15.60 -0.20 23.55
C GLU A 39 -14.10 -0.12 23.20
N PRO A 40 -13.45 1.04 23.37
CA PRO A 40 -12.04 1.16 23.07
C PRO A 40 -11.27 0.34 24.10
N LYS A 41 -10.58 -0.71 23.62
CA LYS A 41 -9.49 -1.29 24.38
C LYS A 41 -8.44 -0.20 24.56
N GLU A 42 -8.18 0.17 25.81
CA GLU A 42 -7.01 0.96 26.15
C GLU A 42 -5.75 0.30 25.58
N SER A 43 -4.89 1.17 25.02
CA SER A 43 -3.62 0.95 24.33
C SER A 43 -3.69 0.45 22.87
N GLU A 44 -3.60 1.39 21.92
CA GLU A 44 -2.53 1.43 20.90
C GLU A 44 -2.69 2.67 19.99
N ILE A 45 -1.68 3.55 20.02
CA ILE A 45 -1.17 4.40 18.94
C ILE A 45 -2.17 5.40 18.30
N MET A 46 -1.84 6.70 18.43
CA MET A 46 -2.47 7.84 17.76
C MET A 46 -3.16 7.48 16.44
N GLU A 47 -4.48 7.72 16.35
CA GLU A 47 -5.15 7.90 15.06
C GLU A 47 -4.43 9.05 14.34
N GLU A 48 -3.66 8.71 13.30
CA GLU A 48 -3.04 9.66 12.37
C GLU A 48 -4.13 10.58 11.83
N SER A 49 -4.06 11.86 12.21
CA SER A 49 -4.90 12.91 11.66
C SER A 49 -4.87 12.91 10.13
N ASP A 50 -6.03 13.13 9.50
CA ASP A 50 -6.33 13.22 8.05
C ASP A 50 -5.41 14.14 7.18
N PHE A 51 -4.32 14.66 7.72
CA PHE A 51 -3.43 15.66 7.10
C PHE A 51 -1.97 15.17 6.97
N THR A 52 -1.77 13.87 6.80
CA THR A 52 -0.44 13.28 6.56
C THR A 52 -0.31 12.73 5.13
N TYR A 53 0.84 12.97 4.50
CA TYR A 53 1.15 12.46 3.16
C TYR A 53 2.41 11.62 3.19
N ILE A 54 2.39 10.47 2.51
CA ILE A 54 3.61 9.74 2.20
C ILE A 54 4.34 10.51 1.10
N THR A 55 5.55 10.97 1.41
CA THR A 55 6.39 11.81 0.52
C THR A 55 7.54 11.03 -0.08
N LYS A 56 7.92 9.92 0.56
CA LYS A 56 8.92 8.96 0.07
C LYS A 56 8.62 7.59 0.63
N GLN A 57 8.74 6.55 -0.20
CA GLN A 57 8.57 5.16 0.20
C GLN A 57 9.70 4.31 -0.40
N VAL A 58 10.30 3.45 0.40
CA VAL A 58 11.26 2.43 -0.03
C VAL A 58 10.71 1.07 0.39
N ILE A 59 10.37 0.23 -0.58
CA ILE A 59 9.93 -1.15 -0.39
C ILE A 59 11.08 -2.07 -0.75
N ASP A 60 11.59 -2.76 0.26
CA ASP A 60 12.68 -3.73 0.13
C ASP A 60 12.12 -5.15 0.18
N TYR A 61 12.41 -5.92 -0.87
CA TYR A 61 11.91 -7.27 -1.09
C TYR A 61 12.95 -8.33 -0.72
N GLU A 62 14.15 -7.93 -0.28
CA GLU A 62 15.27 -8.84 0.01
C GLU A 62 15.16 -9.55 1.37
N ASN A 63 14.19 -9.21 2.22
CA ASN A 63 14.19 -9.66 3.61
C ASN A 63 13.59 -11.07 3.83
N ASP A 64 14.28 -11.85 4.68
CA ASP A 64 13.93 -13.14 5.31
C ASP A 64 12.90 -14.02 4.58
N ASN A 65 13.37 -14.84 3.65
CA ASN A 65 12.60 -15.93 3.02
C ASN A 65 11.42 -15.49 2.14
N GLY A 66 11.41 -14.24 1.66
CA GLY A 66 10.51 -13.78 0.60
C GLY A 66 9.04 -13.59 1.02
N LYS A 67 8.76 -13.54 2.33
CA LYS A 67 7.39 -13.37 2.86
C LYS A 67 7.10 -11.99 3.41
N ASP A 68 8.10 -11.30 3.98
CA ASP A 68 7.90 -9.99 4.59
C ASP A 68 8.73 -8.92 3.86
N ARG A 69 8.02 -7.95 3.27
CA ARG A 69 8.64 -6.77 2.64
C ARG A 69 8.93 -5.75 3.73
N ASN A 70 10.14 -5.20 3.72
CA ASN A 70 10.46 -4.06 4.58
C ASN A 70 10.05 -2.77 3.88
N VAL A 71 9.09 -2.06 4.47
CA VAL A 71 8.59 -0.78 3.95
C VAL A 71 9.12 0.34 4.84
N TRP A 72 9.85 1.27 4.26
CA TRP A 72 10.27 2.52 4.90
C TRP A 72 9.51 3.67 4.27
N GLU A 73 8.97 4.57 5.09
CA GLU A 73 8.12 5.66 4.62
C GLU A 73 8.44 6.95 5.36
N THR A 74 8.48 8.06 4.64
CA THR A 74 8.40 9.39 5.25
C THR A 74 6.98 9.91 5.13
N LYS A 75 6.34 10.17 6.27
CA LYS A 75 5.04 10.84 6.34
C LYS A 75 5.23 12.29 6.77
N HIS A 76 4.70 13.23 6.00
CA HIS A 76 4.74 14.65 6.32
C HIS A 76 3.39 15.10 6.91
N SER A 77 3.40 15.66 8.12
CA SER A 77 2.24 16.29 8.74
C SER A 77 2.14 17.74 8.27
N ILE A 78 1.04 18.10 7.59
CA ILE A 78 0.79 19.50 7.20
C ILE A 78 0.61 20.38 8.44
N LEU A 79 -0.03 19.85 9.49
CA LEU A 79 -0.36 20.62 10.70
C LEU A 79 0.90 21.05 11.44
N ASP A 80 1.83 20.12 11.61
CA ASP A 80 3.05 20.35 12.38
C ASP A 80 4.21 20.82 11.50
N SER A 81 4.08 20.70 10.17
CA SER A 81 5.17 20.91 9.22
C SER A 81 6.42 20.06 9.54
N VAL A 82 6.20 18.88 10.12
CA VAL A 82 7.24 17.91 10.49
C VAL A 82 7.08 16.64 9.66
N SER A 83 8.21 16.03 9.32
CA SER A 83 8.26 14.73 8.67
C SER A 83 8.74 13.66 9.64
N PHE A 84 8.11 12.49 9.55
CA PHE A 84 8.36 11.35 10.42
C PHE A 84 8.73 10.15 9.57
N LEU A 85 9.77 9.44 9.98
CA LEU A 85 10.20 8.19 9.35
C LEU A 85 9.52 7.01 10.05
N TYR A 86 8.93 6.15 9.24
CA TYR A 86 8.33 4.90 9.66
C TYR A 86 9.04 3.72 8.99
N LYS A 87 9.10 2.60 9.70
CA LYS A 87 9.51 1.29 9.18
C LYS A 87 8.44 0.26 9.53
N ASN A 88 7.86 -0.38 8.52
CA ASN A 88 6.78 -1.37 8.69
C ASN A 88 5.65 -0.82 9.58
N ASN A 89 5.21 0.42 9.30
CA ASN A 89 4.22 1.17 10.07
C ASN A 89 4.60 1.52 11.52
N LYS A 90 5.86 1.30 11.95
CA LYS A 90 6.38 1.71 13.26
C LYS A 90 7.17 3.01 13.12
N TYR A 91 6.86 3.98 13.97
CA TYR A 91 7.63 5.22 14.06
C TYR A 91 9.08 4.94 14.47
N GLU A 92 10.03 5.53 13.75
CA GLU A 92 11.47 5.40 14.01
C GLU A 92 12.06 6.71 14.56
N ARG A 93 11.85 7.82 13.84
CA ARG A 93 12.40 9.14 14.21
C ARG A 93 11.79 10.28 13.39
N ASP A 94 12.00 11.51 13.86
CA ASP A 94 11.77 12.72 13.07
C ASP A 94 12.86 12.86 12.00
N VAL A 95 12.50 13.38 10.83
CA VAL A 95 13.42 13.65 9.71
C VAL A 95 13.21 15.07 9.20
N ALA A 96 14.27 15.68 8.69
CA ALA A 96 14.17 17.00 8.06
C ALA A 96 13.19 16.93 6.88
N GLY A 97 12.20 17.81 6.88
CA GLY A 97 11.07 17.75 5.95
C GLY A 97 11.48 17.85 4.48
N GLY A 98 10.98 16.91 3.68
CA GLY A 98 10.83 17.03 2.22
C GLY A 98 9.43 17.53 1.87
N GLY A 99 9.23 17.96 0.62
CA GLY A 99 8.01 18.64 0.16
C GLY A 99 6.69 17.91 0.45
N ILE A 100 5.58 18.66 0.41
CA ILE A 100 4.21 18.18 0.72
C ILE A 100 3.58 17.33 -0.39
N GLU A 101 4.33 16.99 -1.44
CA GLU A 101 3.81 16.32 -2.60
C GLU A 101 3.68 14.82 -2.33
N PRO A 102 2.53 14.20 -2.64
CA PRO A 102 2.38 12.76 -2.52
C PRO A 102 3.32 12.04 -3.49
N ILE A 103 3.71 10.81 -3.14
CA ILE A 103 4.46 9.94 -4.04
C ILE A 103 3.74 9.71 -5.37
N VAL A 104 4.52 9.48 -6.43
CA VAL A 104 3.99 9.05 -7.73
C VAL A 104 3.31 7.68 -7.63
N ALA A 105 2.26 7.48 -8.41
CA ALA A 105 1.64 6.16 -8.56
C ALA A 105 2.51 5.27 -9.46
N PHE A 106 3.07 4.20 -8.89
CA PHE A 106 3.91 3.24 -9.62
C PHE A 106 3.87 1.84 -8.96
N SER A 107 3.07 0.96 -9.56
CA SER A 107 2.70 -0.38 -9.09
C SER A 107 2.76 -1.41 -10.23
N PRO A 108 3.94 -1.61 -10.84
CA PRO A 108 4.12 -2.54 -11.98
C PRO A 108 3.71 -3.98 -11.65
N GLU A 109 3.78 -4.39 -10.38
CA GLU A 109 3.37 -5.73 -9.92
C GLU A 109 1.87 -6.02 -10.07
N THR A 110 1.05 -5.00 -10.34
CA THR A 110 -0.41 -5.15 -10.49
C THR A 110 -0.84 -5.44 -11.93
N TYR A 111 0.07 -5.36 -12.89
CA TYR A 111 -0.25 -5.57 -14.31
C TYR A 111 -0.13 -7.06 -14.68
N PRO A 112 -1.22 -7.71 -15.11
CA PRO A 112 -1.23 -9.15 -15.37
C PRO A 112 -0.66 -9.54 -16.74
N GLU A 113 -0.36 -8.56 -17.60
CA GLU A 113 -0.06 -8.78 -19.02
C GLU A 113 1.38 -8.40 -19.38
N THR A 114 1.90 -9.09 -20.39
CA THR A 114 3.17 -8.76 -21.02
C THR A 114 2.96 -7.74 -22.13
N TYR A 115 3.68 -6.63 -22.07
CA TYR A 115 3.65 -5.61 -23.12
C TYR A 115 4.90 -5.72 -24.00
N SER A 116 4.71 -5.57 -25.32
CA SER A 116 5.80 -5.53 -26.29
C SER A 116 6.32 -4.11 -26.42
N PHE A 117 7.60 -3.90 -26.14
CA PHE A 117 8.28 -2.60 -26.23
C PHE A 117 9.32 -2.51 -27.36
N LYS A 118 9.36 -3.51 -28.27
CA LYS A 118 10.37 -3.60 -29.35
C LYS A 118 10.50 -2.33 -30.19
N GLU A 119 9.41 -1.58 -30.38
CA GLU A 119 9.38 -0.36 -31.19
C GLU A 119 9.52 0.92 -30.35
N GLN A 120 9.32 0.83 -29.03
CA GLN A 120 9.30 1.97 -28.10
C GLN A 120 10.61 2.16 -27.35
N LEU A 121 11.42 1.11 -27.23
CA LEU A 121 12.82 1.19 -26.80
C LEU A 121 13.68 1.77 -27.92
N THR A 122 13.36 3.00 -28.32
CA THR A 122 14.27 3.78 -29.14
C THR A 122 15.30 4.36 -28.18
N GLU A 123 16.48 3.74 -28.09
CA GLU A 123 17.59 4.31 -27.32
C GLU A 123 17.81 5.77 -27.78
N SER A 124 17.90 6.70 -26.83
CA SER A 124 18.35 8.04 -27.20
C SER A 124 19.75 7.90 -27.80
N LYS A 125 20.00 8.55 -28.94
CA LYS A 125 21.27 8.48 -29.70
C LYS A 125 22.52 8.91 -28.90
N ILE A 126 22.36 9.28 -27.63
CA ILE A 126 23.34 9.99 -26.82
C ILE A 126 23.96 9.08 -25.74
N SER A 127 23.31 8.00 -25.27
CA SER A 127 23.85 7.26 -24.11
C SER A 127 23.51 5.77 -23.95
N GLY A 128 22.63 5.16 -24.75
CA GLY A 128 22.26 3.73 -24.58
C GLY A 128 21.55 3.36 -23.26
N ILE A 129 21.45 4.31 -22.32
CA ILE A 129 20.84 4.13 -20.99
C ILE A 129 19.55 4.95 -20.83
N ILE A 130 19.30 5.95 -21.69
CA ILE A 130 18.10 6.80 -21.64
C ILE A 130 17.11 6.39 -22.74
N TYR A 131 15.86 6.20 -22.35
CA TYR A 131 14.73 5.84 -23.18
C TYR A 131 13.61 6.88 -23.05
N GLU A 132 12.97 7.23 -24.17
CA GLU A 132 11.84 8.18 -24.23
C GLU A 132 10.53 7.46 -23.85
N LEU A 133 10.47 6.96 -22.62
CA LEU A 133 9.29 6.36 -22.01
C LEU A 133 8.81 7.25 -20.86
N ASP A 134 7.55 7.68 -20.91
CA ASP A 134 6.91 8.36 -19.78
C ASP A 134 6.76 7.42 -18.57
N LEU A 135 6.36 7.97 -17.41
CA LEU A 135 6.24 7.20 -16.17
C LEU A 135 5.33 5.97 -16.31
N LYS A 136 4.23 6.09 -17.06
CA LYS A 136 3.23 5.01 -17.23
C LYS A 136 3.72 3.93 -18.20
N ALA A 137 4.39 4.34 -19.28
CA ALA A 137 5.03 3.41 -20.20
C ALA A 137 6.18 2.67 -19.50
N SER A 138 6.96 3.37 -18.68
CA SER A 138 8.02 2.79 -17.84
C SER A 138 7.46 1.79 -16.83
N GLU A 139 6.34 2.10 -16.18
CA GLU A 139 5.64 1.16 -15.28
C GLU A 139 5.26 -0.13 -16.00
N ARG A 140 4.65 -0.02 -17.20
CA ARG A 140 4.30 -1.18 -18.02
C ARG A 140 5.54 -1.95 -18.52
N TYR A 141 6.65 -1.26 -18.77
CA TYR A 141 7.91 -1.89 -19.14
C TYR A 141 8.47 -2.73 -18.00
N VAL A 142 8.54 -2.16 -16.80
CA VAL A 142 8.93 -2.89 -15.59
C VAL A 142 7.99 -4.08 -15.35
N ALA A 143 6.67 -3.90 -15.51
CA ALA A 143 5.72 -5.01 -15.42
C ALA A 143 6.02 -6.14 -16.42
N SER A 144 6.35 -5.78 -17.66
CA SER A 144 6.75 -6.75 -18.68
C SER A 144 8.01 -7.52 -18.25
N LEU A 145 9.03 -6.86 -17.69
CA LEU A 145 10.23 -7.54 -17.17
C LEU A 145 9.90 -8.52 -16.04
N LEU A 146 9.06 -8.14 -15.08
CA LEU A 146 8.61 -9.03 -14.00
C LEU A 146 7.92 -10.28 -14.57
N ASN A 147 7.05 -10.10 -15.57
CA ASN A 147 6.37 -11.20 -16.26
C ASN A 147 7.32 -12.09 -17.09
N HIS A 148 8.52 -11.60 -17.44
CA HIS A 148 9.59 -12.38 -18.08
C HIS A 148 10.55 -13.04 -17.09
N GLY A 149 10.21 -13.05 -15.79
CA GLY A 149 10.97 -13.77 -14.77
C GLY A 149 12.01 -12.93 -14.03
N TYR A 150 12.05 -11.62 -14.25
CA TYR A 150 12.82 -10.73 -13.37
C TYR A 150 12.16 -10.67 -11.99
N SER A 151 12.97 -10.59 -10.95
CA SER A 151 12.51 -10.41 -9.57
C SER A 151 12.73 -8.97 -9.11
N MET A 152 11.74 -8.39 -8.41
CA MET A 152 11.90 -7.08 -7.80
C MET A 152 12.70 -7.22 -6.51
N ARG A 153 13.83 -6.52 -6.43
CA ARG A 153 14.69 -6.45 -5.24
C ARG A 153 14.31 -5.25 -4.37
N ARG A 154 14.05 -4.11 -5.01
CA ARG A 154 13.64 -2.88 -4.31
C ARG A 154 12.81 -1.96 -5.21
N LYS A 155 11.89 -1.23 -4.61
CA LYS A 155 11.13 -0.14 -5.22
C LYS A 155 11.24 1.12 -4.37
N ILE A 156 11.54 2.25 -4.97
CA ILE A 156 11.63 3.57 -4.33
C ILE A 156 10.65 4.49 -5.04
N LEU A 157 9.75 5.10 -4.28
CA LEU A 157 8.76 6.07 -4.77
C LEU A 157 9.03 7.41 -4.11
N THR A 158 9.03 8.46 -4.93
CA THR A 158 9.14 9.87 -4.49
C THR A 158 8.03 10.68 -5.15
N SER A 159 7.92 11.97 -4.86
CA SER A 159 6.96 12.84 -5.55
C SER A 159 7.27 13.09 -7.03
N VAL A 160 8.53 12.88 -7.44
CA VAL A 160 9.02 13.27 -8.78
C VAL A 160 9.45 12.09 -9.66
N TYR A 161 9.75 10.94 -9.07
CA TYR A 161 10.23 9.76 -9.78
C TYR A 161 9.88 8.46 -9.05
N ALA A 162 9.89 7.37 -9.82
CA ALA A 162 9.93 6.01 -9.30
C ALA A 162 11.25 5.35 -9.69
N GLU A 163 11.80 4.51 -8.83
CA GLU A 163 13.04 3.78 -9.09
C GLU A 163 12.86 2.33 -8.66
N VAL A 164 13.33 1.39 -9.46
CA VAL A 164 13.27 -0.04 -9.16
C VAL A 164 14.61 -0.71 -9.41
N TYR A 165 14.89 -1.71 -8.58
CA TYR A 165 16.00 -2.64 -8.74
C TYR A 165 15.40 -3.99 -9.10
N LEU A 166 15.73 -4.49 -10.29
CA LEU A 166 15.29 -5.78 -10.79
C LEU A 166 16.48 -6.71 -10.91
N GLN A 167 16.32 -7.97 -10.53
CA GLN A 167 17.32 -9.01 -10.76
C GLN A 167 16.82 -9.98 -11.83
N ASP A 168 17.64 -10.23 -12.84
CA ASP A 168 17.34 -11.20 -13.88
C ASP A 168 17.64 -12.65 -13.46
N ALA A 169 17.45 -13.61 -14.36
CA ALA A 169 17.73 -15.02 -14.10
C ALA A 169 19.25 -15.34 -14.03
N GLY A 170 20.10 -14.49 -14.61
CA GLY A 170 21.56 -14.59 -14.54
C GLY A 170 22.13 -14.10 -13.21
N GLY A 171 21.33 -13.35 -12.44
CA GLY A 171 21.73 -12.74 -11.18
C GLY A 171 22.10 -11.27 -11.31
N ASP A 172 22.12 -10.73 -12.53
CA ASP A 172 22.42 -9.34 -12.83
C ASP A 172 21.35 -8.42 -12.28
N VAL A 173 21.77 -7.31 -11.67
CA VAL A 173 20.87 -6.32 -11.09
C VAL A 173 20.80 -5.09 -11.99
N PHE A 174 19.60 -4.77 -12.43
CA PHE A 174 19.30 -3.59 -13.22
C PHE A 174 18.61 -2.55 -12.34
N ARG A 175 19.17 -1.34 -12.37
CA ARG A 175 18.57 -0.14 -11.79
C ARG A 175 17.79 0.59 -12.88
N ILE A 176 16.49 0.78 -12.66
CA ILE A 176 15.61 1.50 -13.57
C ILE A 176 15.05 2.72 -12.85
N PHE A 177 15.24 3.90 -13.42
CA PHE A 177 14.80 5.18 -12.90
C PHE A 177 13.77 5.80 -13.84
N CYS A 178 12.55 5.98 -13.38
CA CYS A 178 11.39 6.39 -14.15
C CYS A 178 10.99 7.82 -13.75
N LEU A 179 11.20 8.77 -14.66
CA LEU A 179 10.78 10.16 -14.56
C LEU A 179 9.41 10.35 -15.25
N SER A 180 8.90 11.58 -15.22
CA SER A 180 7.63 11.94 -15.89
C SER A 180 7.63 11.64 -17.39
N ASP A 181 8.76 11.84 -18.07
CA ASP A 181 8.89 11.80 -19.53
C ASP A 181 10.00 10.86 -20.03
N LYS A 182 10.82 10.31 -19.13
CA LYS A 182 11.99 9.50 -19.48
C LYS A 182 12.19 8.32 -18.54
N MET A 183 12.83 7.30 -19.06
CA MET A 183 13.34 6.17 -18.28
C MET A 183 14.85 6.07 -18.45
N LEU A 184 15.56 5.83 -17.36
CA LEU A 184 16.96 5.47 -17.37
C LEU A 184 17.10 4.02 -16.89
N MET A 185 17.91 3.22 -17.57
CA MET A 185 18.19 1.85 -17.17
C MET A 185 19.68 1.59 -17.25
N ALA A 186 20.25 1.03 -16.18
CA ALA A 186 21.65 0.65 -16.11
C ALA A 186 21.80 -0.65 -15.32
N GLN A 187 22.70 -1.52 -15.77
CA GLN A 187 23.17 -2.66 -14.97
C GLN A 187 24.12 -2.16 -13.88
N LEU A 188 24.00 -2.71 -12.67
CA LEU A 188 24.97 -2.47 -11.59
C LEU A 188 26.15 -3.41 -11.76
N ASP A 189 27.35 -2.93 -11.44
CA ASP A 189 28.53 -3.78 -11.35
C ASP A 189 28.32 -4.86 -10.27
N GLU A 190 28.82 -6.09 -10.49
CA GLU A 190 28.69 -7.22 -9.54
C GLU A 190 29.16 -6.86 -8.12
N ASP A 191 30.16 -6.00 -8.01
CA ASP A 191 30.77 -5.56 -6.75
C ASP A 191 30.12 -4.29 -6.15
N ALA A 192 29.15 -3.67 -6.81
CA ALA A 192 28.50 -2.46 -6.33
C ALA A 192 27.29 -2.80 -5.44
N PRO A 193 27.40 -2.68 -4.10
CA PRO A 193 26.28 -2.99 -3.22
C PRO A 193 25.13 -2.01 -3.46
N MET A 194 23.90 -2.53 -3.49
CA MET A 194 22.72 -1.68 -3.47
C MET A 194 22.75 -0.83 -2.17
N PRO A 195 22.51 0.50 -2.23
CA PRO A 195 22.49 1.35 -1.04
C PRO A 195 21.53 0.79 0.02
N SER A 196 21.76 0.96 1.32
CA SER A 196 20.77 0.49 2.31
C SER A 196 19.43 1.25 2.18
N ALA A 197 18.29 0.60 2.47
CA ALA A 197 16.98 1.26 2.38
C ALA A 197 16.90 2.54 3.24
N GLU A 198 17.50 2.52 4.43
CA GLU A 198 17.57 3.68 5.32
C GLU A 198 18.36 4.86 4.72
N SER A 199 19.36 4.59 3.87
CA SER A 199 20.22 5.65 3.30
C SER A 199 19.47 6.65 2.43
N TYR A 200 18.27 6.30 1.95
CA TYR A 200 17.40 7.19 1.18
C TYR A 200 16.72 8.27 2.03
N PHE A 201 16.84 8.22 3.36
CA PHE A 201 16.18 9.13 4.32
C PHE A 201 17.19 9.93 5.17
N LYS A 202 18.44 10.03 4.70
CA LYS A 202 19.49 10.83 5.33
C LYS A 202 19.45 12.28 4.88
#